data_AF-A0A0K0FBF7-F1
#
_entry.id   AF-A0A0K0FBF7-F1
#
_cell.length_a   1.000
_cell.length_b   1.000
_cell.length_c   1.000
_cell.angle_alpha   90.00
_cell.angle_beta   90.00
_cell.angle_gamma   90.00
#
_symmetry.space_group_name_H-M   'P 1'
#
loop_
_entity.id
_entity.type
_entity.pdbx_description
1 polymer ?
#
loop_
_entity_poly.entity_id
_entity_poly.type
_entity_poly.pdbx_seq_one_letter_code
_entity_poly.pdbx_strand_id
1 'polypeptide(L)'
;MFGYVEKKVNGQTFIRWIDDSLRTITSHIPVYYHPNLLCDYIDDVDEELVKFHVALDNGTLDFDKISSSYEMLLGKFKKHKEEVNKLCRMPLNENNFEPRNELLLSDLCSPKVHPIFYTKNEEKMILSCNKEEFNAWFRSEICCILDFIDRYRESNTKYEFPTNADELGRRAEIKNTMSTSEYENELMHLYQRVLLVYSLIFSKYTQTTAFKQKIIKETNFLKQLLFSIAEEMDFRCIRINYFINSYKLYVKGLNEQNENIKNLSDDINIRSDDLKLLEKCVSKYFKLEYLETL
;
A
#
# COMPACT_ATOMS: atom_id res chain seq x y z
N MET A 1 -41.43 7.06 17.71
CA MET A 1 -41.36 6.92 16.25
C MET A 1 -39.92 6.65 15.87
N PHE A 2 -39.70 5.59 15.10
CA PHE A 2 -38.48 5.06 14.49
C PHE A 2 -37.37 6.11 14.27
N GLY A 3 -36.10 5.91 14.64
CA GLY A 3 -35.33 4.68 14.65
C GLY A 3 -34.47 4.60 13.38
N TYR A 4 -33.36 5.33 13.34
CA TYR A 4 -32.22 5.07 12.44
C TYR A 4 -30.94 5.41 13.21
N VAL A 5 -30.55 4.54 14.14
CA VAL A 5 -29.13 4.43 14.47
C VAL A 5 -28.55 3.69 13.27
N GLU A 6 -27.93 4.41 12.34
CA GLU A 6 -27.05 3.78 11.35
C GLU A 6 -26.13 2.84 12.12
N LYS A 7 -26.34 1.53 11.97
CA LYS A 7 -25.41 0.53 12.50
C LYS A 7 -24.11 0.73 11.73
N LYS A 8 -23.22 1.57 12.26
CA LYS A 8 -21.92 1.82 11.66
C LYS A 8 -21.20 0.49 11.51
N VAL A 9 -21.07 0.05 10.27
CA VAL A 9 -20.22 -1.08 9.89
C VAL A 9 -18.80 -0.66 10.24
N ASN A 10 -18.07 -1.50 10.99
CA ASN A 10 -16.71 -1.16 11.41
C ASN A 10 -15.85 -0.87 10.15
N GLY A 11 -15.06 0.20 10.22
CA GLY A 11 -14.08 0.60 9.22
C GLY A 11 -12.71 0.72 9.87
N GLN A 12 -11.66 0.55 9.09
CA GLN A 12 -10.28 0.67 9.58
C GLN A 12 -9.87 2.13 9.76
N THR A 13 -8.91 2.38 10.65
CA THR A 13 -8.37 3.73 10.90
C THR A 13 -6.86 3.70 11.12
N PHE A 14 -6.18 4.79 10.75
CA PHE A 14 -4.79 5.04 11.13
C PHE A 14 -4.57 6.52 11.46
N ILE A 15 -3.46 6.82 12.13
CA ILE A 15 -3.00 8.16 12.46
C ILE A 15 -1.81 8.48 11.57
N ARG A 16 -1.85 9.63 10.90
CA ARG A 16 -0.70 10.22 10.22
C ARG A 16 -0.26 11.44 11.01
N TRP A 17 0.97 11.43 11.49
CA TRP A 17 1.58 12.55 12.23
C TRP A 17 2.90 12.95 11.58
N ILE A 18 2.81 13.89 10.62
CA ILE A 18 3.96 14.35 9.84
C ILE A 18 3.97 15.87 9.86
N ASP A 19 5.12 16.45 10.20
CA ASP A 19 5.42 17.89 10.16
C ASP A 19 4.31 18.75 10.82
N ASP A 20 4.04 18.45 12.10
CA ASP A 20 3.02 19.08 12.96
C ASP A 20 1.55 18.89 12.52
N SER A 21 1.30 18.18 11.42
CA SER A 21 -0.04 17.79 11.01
C SER A 21 -0.42 16.43 11.60
N LEU A 22 -1.37 16.45 12.55
CA LEU A 22 -2.01 15.24 13.08
C LEU A 22 -3.34 15.00 12.35
N ARG A 23 -3.45 13.89 11.64
CA ARG A 23 -4.68 13.50 10.92
C ARG A 23 -5.07 12.07 11.25
N THR A 24 -6.37 11.86 11.49
CA THR A 24 -6.95 10.52 11.57
C THR A 24 -7.58 10.20 10.23
N ILE A 25 -7.08 9.15 9.57
CA ILE A 25 -7.60 8.66 8.30
C ILE A 25 -8.41 7.40 8.58
N THR A 26 -9.56 7.27 7.91
CA THR A 26 -10.50 6.16 8.12
C THR A 26 -10.95 5.63 6.76
N SER A 27 -11.38 4.36 6.69
CA SER A 27 -11.92 3.79 5.45
C SER A 27 -13.23 4.44 4.96
N HIS A 28 -13.80 5.36 5.76
CA HIS A 28 -14.97 6.15 5.40
C HIS A 28 -14.63 7.53 4.81
N ILE A 29 -13.38 7.99 4.91
CA ILE A 29 -12.95 9.27 4.36
C ILE A 29 -12.58 9.03 2.88
N PRO A 30 -13.16 9.79 1.93
CA PRO A 30 -12.74 9.73 0.53
C PRO A 30 -11.25 10.08 0.41
N VAL A 31 -10.58 9.47 -0.57
CA VAL A 31 -9.13 9.51 -0.80
C VAL A 31 -8.49 10.79 -0.29
N TYR A 32 -7.67 10.65 0.75
CA TYR A 32 -6.85 11.75 1.24
C TYR A 32 -5.78 12.08 0.19
N TYR A 33 -5.85 13.31 -0.32
CA TYR A 33 -4.82 14.11 -0.99
C TYR A 33 -3.56 13.39 -1.53
N HIS A 34 -3.36 13.62 -2.83
CA HIS A 34 -2.10 13.64 -3.58
C HIS A 34 -1.38 12.33 -3.95
N PRO A 35 -2.05 11.38 -4.64
CA PRO A 35 -1.36 10.28 -5.31
C PRO A 35 -0.24 10.77 -6.26
N ASN A 36 -0.45 11.92 -6.91
CA ASN A 36 0.52 12.48 -7.86
C ASN A 36 1.76 13.12 -7.20
N LEU A 37 1.75 13.46 -5.90
CA LEU A 37 3.00 13.85 -5.21
C LEU A 37 3.71 12.62 -4.64
N LEU A 38 2.97 11.54 -4.37
CA LEU A 38 3.48 10.32 -3.75
C LEU A 38 4.19 9.41 -4.77
N CYS A 39 3.85 9.51 -6.06
CA CYS A 39 4.39 8.61 -7.09
C CYS A 39 5.67 9.10 -7.79
N ASP A 40 5.87 10.41 -7.94
CA ASP A 40 7.01 10.94 -8.72
C ASP A 40 8.37 10.51 -8.13
N TYR A 41 8.45 10.30 -6.81
CA TYR A 41 9.68 9.89 -6.12
C TYR A 41 10.02 8.41 -6.26
N ILE A 42 8.98 7.58 -6.37
CA ILE A 42 9.15 6.13 -6.47
C ILE A 42 9.90 5.81 -7.75
N ASP A 43 9.51 6.47 -8.85
CA ASP A 43 10.13 6.28 -10.15
C ASP A 43 11.60 6.76 -10.15
N ASP A 44 11.92 7.87 -9.47
CA ASP A 44 13.31 8.33 -9.32
C ASP A 44 14.18 7.30 -8.56
N VAL A 45 13.66 6.77 -7.44
CA VAL A 45 14.37 5.77 -6.62
C VAL A 45 14.51 4.47 -7.39
N ASP A 46 13.45 4.02 -8.08
CA ASP A 46 13.44 2.82 -8.92
C ASP A 46 14.48 2.94 -10.04
N GLU A 47 14.55 4.09 -10.72
CA GLU A 47 15.52 4.33 -11.79
C GLU A 47 16.97 4.24 -11.28
N GLU A 48 17.28 4.86 -10.14
CA GLU A 48 18.62 4.81 -9.54
C GLU A 48 18.98 3.39 -9.06
N LEU A 49 18.05 2.67 -8.44
CA LEU A 49 18.28 1.28 -8.02
C LEU A 49 18.54 0.37 -9.21
N VAL A 50 17.79 0.52 -10.31
CA VAL A 50 18.04 -0.23 -11.55
C VAL A 50 19.45 0.06 -12.08
N LYS A 51 19.87 1.33 -12.12
CA LYS A 51 21.24 1.69 -12.53
C LYS A 51 22.29 1.02 -11.64
N PHE A 52 22.07 0.99 -10.33
CA PHE A 52 23.00 0.35 -9.40
C PHE A 52 23.09 -1.16 -9.59
N HIS A 53 21.96 -1.86 -9.75
CA HIS A 53 21.94 -3.30 -10.02
C HIS A 53 22.65 -3.62 -11.35
N VAL A 54 22.35 -2.88 -12.42
CA VAL A 54 23.03 -3.05 -13.71
C VAL A 54 24.54 -2.78 -13.59
N ALA A 55 24.95 -1.75 -12.84
CA ALA A 55 26.36 -1.46 -12.64
C ALA A 55 27.06 -2.54 -11.80
N LEU A 56 26.37 -3.12 -10.82
CA LEU A 56 26.86 -4.24 -10.00
C LEU A 56 27.12 -5.48 -10.87
N ASP A 57 26.12 -5.86 -11.67
CA ASP A 57 26.19 -7.04 -12.55
C ASP A 57 27.31 -6.92 -13.58
N ASN A 58 27.57 -5.70 -14.06
CA ASN A 58 28.66 -5.41 -14.99
C ASN A 58 30.03 -5.20 -14.32
N GLY A 59 30.11 -5.26 -12.98
CA GLY A 59 31.36 -5.01 -12.24
C GLY A 59 31.88 -3.57 -12.32
N THR A 60 31.00 -2.62 -12.65
CA THR A 60 31.31 -1.18 -12.83
C THR A 60 30.78 -0.30 -11.70
N LEU A 61 30.18 -0.91 -10.68
CA LEU A 61 29.58 -0.19 -9.56
C LEU A 61 30.67 0.51 -8.75
N ASP A 62 30.47 1.81 -8.56
CA ASP A 62 31.38 2.70 -7.87
C ASP A 62 30.67 3.31 -6.66
N PHE A 63 31.27 3.17 -5.47
CA PHE A 63 30.68 3.64 -4.22
C PHE A 63 30.51 5.17 -4.18
N ASP A 64 31.40 5.91 -4.84
CA ASP A 64 31.31 7.37 -4.90
C ASP A 64 30.09 7.80 -5.74
N LYS A 65 29.75 7.01 -6.78
CA LYS A 65 28.52 7.23 -7.58
C LYS A 65 27.27 6.95 -6.77
N ILE A 66 27.24 5.84 -6.01
CA ILE A 66 26.11 5.52 -5.13
C ILE A 66 25.90 6.64 -4.10
N SER A 67 26.99 7.09 -3.47
CA SER A 67 26.95 8.16 -2.47
C SER A 67 26.47 9.48 -3.09
N SER A 68 26.91 9.81 -4.30
CA SER A 68 26.48 11.01 -5.01
C SER A 68 24.98 10.98 -5.36
N SER A 69 24.49 9.85 -5.87
CA SER A 69 23.06 9.65 -6.15
C SER A 69 22.21 9.71 -4.88
N TYR A 70 22.69 9.13 -3.78
CA TYR A 70 22.03 9.18 -2.47
C TYR A 70 21.86 10.62 -1.97
N GLU A 71 22.94 11.42 -1.97
CA GLU A 71 22.89 12.83 -1.57
C GLU A 71 22.01 13.68 -2.50
N MET A 72 22.03 13.39 -3.81
CA MET A 72 21.17 14.05 -4.78
C MET A 72 19.68 13.79 -4.49
N LEU A 73 19.30 12.53 -4.29
CA LEU A 73 17.91 12.14 -3.98
C LEU A 73 17.47 12.76 -2.65
N LEU A 74 18.29 12.68 -1.60
CA LEU A 74 18.02 13.34 -0.32
C LEU A 74 17.78 14.84 -0.48
N GLY A 75 18.61 15.52 -1.27
CA GLY A 75 18.45 16.95 -1.55
C GLY A 75 17.15 17.27 -2.29
N LYS A 76 16.81 16.48 -3.33
CA LYS A 76 15.57 16.61 -4.10
C LYS A 76 14.34 16.44 -3.19
N PHE A 77 14.35 15.39 -2.36
CA PHE A 77 13.26 15.04 -1.47
C PHE A 77 13.07 16.06 -0.36
N LYS A 78 14.15 16.56 0.24
CA LYS A 78 14.08 17.61 1.25
C LYS A 78 13.45 18.89 0.70
N LYS A 79 13.91 19.35 -0.48
CA LYS A 79 13.37 20.54 -1.12
C LYS A 79 11.88 20.38 -1.44
N HIS A 80 11.49 19.21 -1.93
CA HIS A 80 10.10 18.95 -2.23
C HIS A 80 9.21 18.88 -0.99
N LYS A 81 9.67 18.22 0.08
CA LYS A 81 8.96 18.17 1.36
C LYS A 81 8.65 19.58 1.88
N GLU A 82 9.58 20.52 1.71
CA GLU A 82 9.35 21.94 2.01
C GLU A 82 8.29 22.60 1.10
N GLU A 83 8.21 22.23 -0.17
CA GLU A 83 7.20 22.70 -1.13
C GLU A 83 5.80 22.14 -0.83
N VAL A 84 5.70 20.83 -0.57
CA VAL A 84 4.46 20.16 -0.16
C VAL A 84 3.93 20.75 1.14
N ASN A 85 4.80 20.99 2.12
CA ASN A 85 4.39 21.62 3.38
C ASN A 85 3.83 23.04 3.21
N LYS A 86 4.26 23.78 2.17
CA LYS A 86 3.67 25.07 1.81
C LYS A 86 2.27 24.91 1.20
N LEU A 87 2.05 23.85 0.42
CA LEU A 87 0.78 23.57 -0.28
C LEU A 87 -0.27 22.88 0.60
N CYS A 88 0.12 21.99 1.53
CA CYS A 88 -0.76 21.19 2.39
C CYS A 88 -1.58 21.98 3.43
N ARG A 89 -1.47 23.31 3.45
CA ARG A 89 -2.26 24.23 4.28
C ARG A 89 -3.59 24.66 3.65
N MET A 90 -3.89 24.23 2.43
CA MET A 90 -5.17 24.54 1.77
C MET A 90 -5.94 23.25 1.46
N PRO A 91 -7.24 23.15 1.80
CA PRO A 91 -8.10 22.15 1.19
C PRO A 91 -8.21 22.47 -0.32
N LEU A 92 -7.61 21.64 -1.17
CA LEU A 92 -7.92 21.59 -2.60
C LEU A 92 -9.40 21.31 -2.84
N ASN A 93 -9.93 22.15 -3.71
CA ASN A 93 -11.21 22.00 -4.37
C ASN A 93 -11.17 20.73 -5.24
N GLU A 94 -12.23 19.90 -5.23
CA GLU A 94 -12.33 18.64 -6.02
C GLU A 94 -12.10 18.85 -7.55
N ASN A 95 -12.05 20.10 -8.01
CA ASN A 95 -11.97 20.50 -9.42
C ASN A 95 -10.55 20.78 -9.95
N ASN A 96 -9.49 20.71 -9.12
CA ASN A 96 -8.14 21.14 -9.52
C ASN A 96 -7.18 20.00 -9.91
N PHE A 97 -7.63 18.75 -10.00
CA PHE A 97 -6.81 17.67 -10.55
C PHE A 97 -7.06 17.58 -12.05
N GLU A 98 -5.99 17.60 -12.84
CA GLU A 98 -6.06 17.07 -14.21
C GLU A 98 -6.45 15.58 -14.08
N PRO A 99 -7.66 15.19 -14.50
CA PRO A 99 -8.08 13.81 -14.36
C PRO A 99 -7.19 12.97 -15.27
N ARG A 100 -6.60 11.92 -14.71
CA ARG A 100 -6.07 10.82 -15.52
C ARG A 100 -7.17 10.36 -16.48
N ASN A 101 -6.81 10.07 -17.72
CA ASN A 101 -7.76 9.46 -18.67
C ASN A 101 -8.36 8.20 -18.05
N GLU A 102 -9.69 8.10 -18.04
CA GLU A 102 -10.40 6.96 -17.45
C GLU A 102 -10.01 5.65 -18.14
N LEU A 103 -9.84 4.59 -17.35
CA LEU A 103 -9.53 3.25 -17.82
C LEU A 103 -10.77 2.56 -18.36
N LEU A 104 -10.54 1.70 -19.34
CA LEU A 104 -11.53 0.72 -19.75
C LEU A 104 -11.62 -0.39 -18.70
N LEU A 105 -12.76 -1.11 -18.67
CA LEU A 105 -12.98 -2.20 -17.71
C LEU A 105 -11.89 -3.29 -17.81
N SER A 106 -11.41 -3.59 -19.02
CA SER A 106 -10.29 -4.52 -19.23
C SER A 106 -9.04 -4.11 -18.47
N ASP A 107 -8.76 -2.81 -18.43
CA ASP A 107 -7.56 -2.26 -17.81
C ASP A 107 -7.75 -2.13 -16.29
N LEU A 108 -8.99 -1.92 -15.82
CA LEU A 108 -9.33 -1.98 -14.41
C LEU A 108 -9.03 -3.37 -13.83
N CYS A 109 -9.29 -4.45 -14.57
CA CYS A 109 -9.05 -5.82 -14.14
C CYS A 109 -7.62 -6.31 -14.42
N SER A 110 -6.83 -5.55 -15.17
CA SER A 110 -5.47 -5.94 -15.54
C SER A 110 -4.45 -5.66 -14.42
N PRO A 111 -3.36 -6.44 -14.35
CA PRO A 111 -2.25 -6.17 -13.44
C PRO A 111 -1.73 -4.74 -13.57
N LYS A 112 -1.45 -4.09 -12.45
CA LYS A 112 -0.99 -2.71 -12.37
C LYS A 112 0.41 -2.67 -11.79
N VAL A 113 1.24 -1.77 -12.32
CA VAL A 113 2.61 -1.56 -11.83
C VAL A 113 2.60 -0.82 -10.48
N HIS A 114 1.67 0.12 -10.30
CA HIS A 114 1.50 0.87 -9.05
C HIS A 114 0.02 0.91 -8.64
N PRO A 115 -0.28 0.96 -7.33
CA PRO A 115 -1.63 1.20 -6.86
C PRO A 115 -2.14 2.54 -7.39
N ILE A 116 -3.37 2.56 -7.90
CA ILE A 116 -4.02 3.77 -8.40
C ILE A 116 -5.33 4.03 -7.66
N PHE A 117 -5.77 5.28 -7.62
CA PHE A 117 -7.12 5.62 -7.18
C PHE A 117 -8.03 5.78 -8.40
N TYR A 118 -9.28 5.35 -8.22
CA TYR A 118 -10.27 5.31 -9.29
C TYR A 118 -11.13 6.57 -9.30
N THR A 119 -11.54 6.99 -10.50
CA THR A 119 -12.53 8.06 -10.64
C THR A 119 -13.91 7.58 -10.18
N LYS A 120 -14.83 8.52 -9.92
CA LYS A 120 -16.23 8.19 -9.58
C LYS A 120 -16.91 7.34 -10.67
N ASN A 121 -16.50 7.44 -11.93
CA ASN A 121 -17.06 6.62 -13.01
C ASN A 121 -16.43 5.22 -13.04
N GLU A 122 -15.12 5.11 -12.86
CA GLU A 122 -14.43 3.82 -12.75
C GLU A 122 -14.96 3.00 -11.55
N GLU A 123 -15.22 3.65 -10.41
CA GLU A 123 -15.87 2.99 -9.28
C GLU A 123 -17.26 2.46 -9.64
N LYS A 124 -18.07 3.20 -10.41
CA LYS A 124 -19.37 2.71 -10.89
C LYS A 124 -19.21 1.49 -11.80
N MET A 125 -18.18 1.49 -12.66
CA MET A 125 -17.87 0.34 -13.52
C MET A 125 -17.53 -0.90 -12.67
N ILE A 126 -16.67 -0.74 -11.67
CA ILE A 126 -16.28 -1.83 -10.75
C ILE A 126 -17.51 -2.36 -9.98
N LEU A 127 -18.40 -1.48 -9.51
CA LEU A 127 -19.62 -1.89 -8.80
C LEU A 127 -20.58 -2.70 -9.69
N SER A 128 -20.60 -2.39 -11.00
CA SER A 128 -21.44 -3.08 -11.99
C SER A 128 -20.89 -4.43 -12.47
N CYS A 129 -19.63 -4.75 -12.17
CA CYS A 129 -18.99 -6.01 -12.55
C CYS A 129 -19.80 -7.23 -12.08
N ASN A 130 -19.76 -8.33 -12.82
CA ASN A 130 -20.22 -9.62 -12.31
C ASN A 130 -19.25 -10.16 -11.23
N LYS A 131 -19.50 -11.38 -10.72
CA LYS A 131 -18.68 -11.96 -9.65
C LYS A 131 -17.26 -12.23 -10.11
N GLU A 132 -17.09 -12.83 -11.29
CA GLU A 132 -15.79 -13.18 -11.84
C GLU A 132 -14.94 -11.94 -12.09
N GLU A 133 -15.51 -10.92 -12.73
CA GLU A 133 -14.87 -9.63 -13.01
C GLU A 133 -14.47 -8.88 -11.74
N PHE A 134 -15.37 -8.83 -10.74
CA PHE A 134 -15.08 -8.18 -9.48
C PHE A 134 -13.96 -8.90 -8.71
N ASN A 135 -13.95 -10.24 -8.72
CA ASN A 135 -12.89 -11.01 -8.09
C ASN A 135 -11.56 -10.85 -8.82
N ALA A 136 -11.56 -10.75 -10.15
CA ALA A 136 -10.37 -10.48 -10.95
C ALA A 136 -9.80 -9.09 -10.63
N TRP A 137 -10.66 -8.06 -10.61
CA TRP A 137 -10.29 -6.71 -10.17
C TRP A 137 -9.71 -6.72 -8.76
N PHE A 138 -10.41 -7.30 -7.79
CA PHE A 138 -10.00 -7.26 -6.39
C PHE A 138 -8.65 -7.98 -6.19
N ARG A 139 -8.47 -9.15 -6.83
CA ARG A 139 -7.20 -9.86 -6.81
C ARG A 139 -6.07 -9.04 -7.44
N SER A 140 -6.32 -8.40 -8.58
CA SER A 140 -5.31 -7.54 -9.21
C SER A 140 -4.90 -6.38 -8.30
N GLU A 141 -5.84 -5.78 -7.56
CA GLU A 141 -5.54 -4.71 -6.61
C GLU A 141 -4.68 -5.19 -5.45
N ILE A 142 -5.02 -6.33 -4.86
CA ILE A 142 -4.28 -6.90 -3.74
C ILE A 142 -2.88 -7.34 -4.18
N CYS A 143 -2.72 -8.02 -5.32
CA CYS A 143 -1.40 -8.35 -5.85
C CYS A 143 -0.55 -7.10 -6.05
N CYS A 144 -1.11 -6.06 -6.67
CA CYS A 144 -0.40 -4.79 -6.88
C CYS A 144 0.06 -4.15 -5.55
N ILE A 145 -0.78 -4.18 -4.51
CA ILE A 145 -0.43 -3.66 -3.18
C ILE A 145 0.69 -4.51 -2.55
N LEU A 146 0.61 -5.85 -2.63
CA LEU A 146 1.63 -6.74 -2.07
C LEU A 146 2.98 -6.61 -2.78
N ASP A 147 2.96 -6.56 -4.11
CA ASP A 147 4.17 -6.34 -4.93
C ASP A 147 4.76 -4.94 -4.68
N PHE A 148 3.91 -3.97 -4.34
CA PHE A 148 4.37 -2.65 -3.91
C PHE A 148 5.05 -2.70 -2.54
N ILE A 149 4.46 -3.37 -1.55
CA ILE A 149 5.09 -3.57 -0.23
C ILE A 149 6.46 -4.23 -0.38
N ASP A 150 6.57 -5.21 -1.28
CA ASP A 150 7.81 -5.91 -1.56
C ASP A 150 8.97 -5.04 -2.00
N ARG A 151 8.69 -3.93 -2.70
CA ARG A 151 9.74 -2.97 -3.10
C ARG A 151 10.44 -2.31 -1.92
N TYR A 152 9.75 -2.22 -0.79
CA TYR A 152 10.25 -1.56 0.41
C TYR A 152 10.77 -2.54 1.46
N ARG A 153 10.35 -3.81 1.40
CA ARG A 153 10.77 -4.87 2.32
C ARG A 153 12.30 -5.10 2.24
N GLU A 154 12.96 -5.07 3.39
CA GLU A 154 14.38 -5.44 3.49
C GLU A 154 14.61 -6.92 3.11
N SER A 155 15.69 -7.20 2.34
CA SER A 155 15.93 -8.52 1.71
C SER A 155 16.00 -9.71 2.68
N ASN A 156 16.38 -9.47 3.94
CA ASN A 156 16.53 -10.51 4.96
C ASN A 156 15.40 -10.52 5.99
N THR A 157 14.31 -9.80 5.70
CA THR A 157 13.16 -9.70 6.60
C THR A 157 12.01 -10.53 6.06
N LYS A 158 11.75 -11.65 6.73
CA LYS A 158 10.59 -12.50 6.45
C LYS A 158 9.34 -11.97 7.15
N TYR A 159 8.29 -11.71 6.37
CA TYR A 159 7.01 -11.29 6.93
C TYR A 159 6.18 -12.49 7.40
N GLU A 160 5.51 -12.31 8.54
CA GLU A 160 4.66 -13.35 9.13
C GLU A 160 3.25 -13.26 8.59
N PHE A 161 2.76 -14.38 8.05
CA PHE A 161 1.38 -14.52 7.58
C PHE A 161 0.39 -14.37 8.77
N PRO A 162 -0.73 -13.64 8.62
CA PRO A 162 -1.66 -13.41 9.71
C PRO A 162 -2.36 -14.72 10.14
N THR A 163 -2.48 -14.94 11.44
CA THR A 163 -3.16 -16.12 12.01
C THR A 163 -4.55 -15.82 12.58
N ASN A 164 -4.89 -14.53 12.72
CA ASN A 164 -6.17 -14.06 13.24
C ASN A 164 -6.52 -12.67 12.68
N ALA A 165 -7.64 -12.09 13.11
CA ALA A 165 -8.13 -10.80 12.62
C ALA A 165 -7.72 -9.60 13.52
N ASP A 166 -6.84 -9.77 14.49
CA ASP A 166 -6.53 -8.75 15.50
C ASP A 166 -5.91 -7.50 14.85
N GLU A 167 -5.12 -7.69 13.79
CA GLU A 167 -4.46 -6.60 13.08
C GLU A 167 -5.45 -5.62 12.41
N LEU A 168 -6.68 -6.06 12.08
CA LEU A 168 -7.73 -5.15 11.61
C LEU A 168 -8.18 -4.18 12.72
N GLY A 169 -8.06 -4.58 13.99
CA GLY A 169 -8.39 -3.76 15.15
C GLY A 169 -7.27 -2.80 15.56
N ARG A 170 -6.02 -3.05 15.13
CA ARG A 170 -4.89 -2.16 15.42
C ARG A 170 -5.11 -0.81 14.72
N ARG A 171 -4.71 0.27 15.37
CA ARG A 171 -4.69 1.61 14.77
C ARG A 171 -3.24 1.95 14.44
N ALA A 172 -2.86 1.85 13.16
CA ALA A 172 -1.51 2.22 12.73
C ALA A 172 -1.20 3.69 13.04
N GLU A 173 0.05 3.99 13.37
CA GLU A 173 0.53 5.36 13.59
C GLU A 173 1.77 5.60 12.76
N ILE A 174 1.66 6.42 11.71
CA ILE A 174 2.77 6.78 10.83
C ILE A 174 3.30 8.14 11.23
N LYS A 175 4.54 8.20 11.70
CA LYS A 175 5.17 9.42 12.24
C LYS A 175 6.50 9.69 11.57
N ASN A 176 6.77 10.96 11.25
CA ASN A 176 8.07 11.37 10.72
C ASN A 176 9.24 11.16 11.72
N THR A 177 8.98 10.81 12.98
CA THR A 177 10.02 10.48 13.97
C THR A 177 10.35 8.99 14.04
N MET A 178 9.66 8.15 13.28
CA MET A 178 9.92 6.71 13.27
C MET A 178 11.31 6.40 12.68
N SER A 179 11.94 5.40 13.27
CA SER A 179 13.14 4.73 12.78
C SER A 179 12.82 3.80 11.60
N THR A 180 13.86 3.41 10.84
CA THR A 180 13.74 2.44 9.74
C THR A 180 13.05 1.14 10.17
N SER A 181 13.43 0.57 11.31
CA SER A 181 12.83 -0.65 11.84
C SER A 181 11.35 -0.49 12.19
N GLU A 182 10.93 0.70 12.63
CA GLU A 182 9.52 0.97 12.92
C GLU A 182 8.70 1.04 11.62
N TYR A 183 9.26 1.62 10.55
CA TYR A 183 8.61 1.60 9.22
C TYR A 183 8.51 0.18 8.64
N GLU A 184 9.57 -0.62 8.74
CA GLU A 184 9.54 -2.04 8.33
C GLU A 184 8.47 -2.83 9.08
N ASN A 185 8.34 -2.59 10.40
CA ASN A 185 7.30 -3.22 11.19
C ASN A 185 5.90 -2.78 10.73
N GLU A 186 5.69 -1.50 10.44
CA GLU A 186 4.42 -1.02 9.88
C GLU A 186 4.13 -1.58 8.47
N LEU A 187 5.15 -1.82 7.63
CA LEU A 187 4.98 -2.53 6.36
C LEU A 187 4.54 -3.98 6.56
N MET A 188 5.13 -4.69 7.51
CA MET A 188 4.72 -6.06 7.85
C MET A 188 3.26 -6.09 8.33
N HIS A 189 2.88 -5.17 9.22
CA HIS A 189 1.50 -5.04 9.67
C HIS A 189 0.54 -4.70 8.53
N LEU A 190 0.94 -3.82 7.61
CA LEU A 190 0.16 -3.53 6.41
C LEU A 190 0.00 -4.78 5.54
N TYR A 191 1.07 -5.56 5.31
CA TYR A 191 1.00 -6.84 4.61
C TYR A 191 -0.05 -7.78 5.23
N GLN A 192 -0.05 -7.91 6.56
CA GLN A 192 -1.04 -8.72 7.28
C GLN A 192 -2.47 -8.21 7.05
N ARG A 193 -2.69 -6.88 7.11
CA ARG A 193 -4.01 -6.29 6.80
C ARG A 193 -4.46 -6.57 5.37
N VAL A 194 -3.55 -6.47 4.40
CA VAL A 194 -3.84 -6.69 2.99
C VAL A 194 -4.35 -8.11 2.78
N LEU A 195 -3.68 -9.10 3.37
CA LEU A 195 -4.11 -10.49 3.32
C LEU A 195 -5.43 -10.73 4.06
N LEU A 196 -5.62 -10.11 5.23
CA LEU A 196 -6.88 -10.19 5.96
C LEU A 196 -8.04 -9.62 5.14
N VAL A 197 -7.88 -8.45 4.54
CA VAL A 197 -8.90 -7.86 3.65
C VAL A 197 -9.13 -8.75 2.42
N TYR A 198 -8.07 -9.30 1.82
CA TYR A 198 -8.18 -10.21 0.68
C TYR A 198 -8.95 -11.50 1.00
N SER A 199 -8.86 -12.01 2.23
CA SER A 199 -9.63 -13.20 2.66
C SER A 199 -11.13 -13.09 2.38
N LEU A 200 -11.68 -11.87 2.34
CA LEU A 200 -13.07 -11.61 2.01
C LEU A 200 -13.47 -12.02 0.58
N ILE A 201 -12.51 -12.31 -0.31
CA ILE A 201 -12.79 -12.88 -1.63
C ILE A 201 -13.54 -14.23 -1.53
N PHE A 202 -13.36 -14.96 -0.42
CA PHE A 202 -14.06 -16.22 -0.16
C PHE A 202 -15.45 -16.03 0.44
N SER A 203 -15.88 -14.78 0.66
CA SER A 203 -17.14 -14.50 1.32
C SER A 203 -18.35 -14.80 0.42
N LYS A 204 -19.44 -15.27 1.05
CA LYS A 204 -20.73 -15.46 0.36
C LYS A 204 -21.35 -14.15 -0.14
N TYR A 205 -20.94 -13.00 0.40
CA TYR A 205 -21.49 -11.68 0.06
C TYR A 205 -20.87 -11.05 -1.19
N THR A 206 -19.91 -11.72 -1.84
CA THR A 206 -19.12 -11.19 -2.99
C THR A 206 -19.96 -10.64 -4.15
N GLN A 207 -21.20 -11.09 -4.31
CA GLN A 207 -22.10 -10.65 -5.37
C GLN A 207 -22.84 -9.35 -5.05
N THR A 208 -22.94 -8.92 -3.78
CA THR A 208 -23.78 -7.77 -3.42
C THR A 208 -23.07 -6.45 -3.66
N THR A 209 -23.80 -5.45 -4.16
CA THR A 209 -23.25 -4.10 -4.38
C THR A 209 -22.73 -3.48 -3.09
N ALA A 210 -23.42 -3.69 -1.96
CA ALA A 210 -23.00 -3.20 -0.66
C ALA A 210 -21.64 -3.79 -0.21
N PHE A 211 -21.41 -5.08 -0.46
CA PHE A 211 -20.12 -5.71 -0.22
C PHE A 211 -19.04 -5.12 -1.13
N LYS A 212 -19.28 -5.00 -2.43
CA LYS A 212 -18.32 -4.41 -3.37
C LYS A 212 -17.92 -2.99 -2.99
N GLN A 213 -18.89 -2.15 -2.61
CA GLN A 213 -18.64 -0.81 -2.09
C GLN A 213 -17.75 -0.82 -0.85
N LYS A 214 -17.95 -1.78 0.06
CA LYS A 214 -17.10 -1.92 1.24
C LYS A 214 -15.68 -2.32 0.87
N ILE A 215 -15.52 -3.29 -0.03
CA ILE A 215 -14.19 -3.73 -0.48
C ILE A 215 -13.43 -2.61 -1.21
N ILE A 216 -14.09 -1.80 -2.04
CA ILE A 216 -13.47 -0.63 -2.67
C ILE A 216 -12.94 0.34 -1.60
N LYS A 217 -13.76 0.65 -0.58
CA LYS A 217 -13.37 1.52 0.54
C LYS A 217 -12.19 0.98 1.33
N GLU A 218 -12.21 -0.30 1.69
CA GLU A 218 -11.11 -0.92 2.44
C GLU A 218 -9.84 -1.04 1.58
N THR A 219 -9.95 -1.28 0.28
CA THR A 219 -8.81 -1.28 -0.65
C THR A 219 -8.20 0.13 -0.78
N ASN A 220 -9.03 1.16 -0.90
CA ASN A 220 -8.57 2.55 -0.91
C ASN A 220 -7.93 2.98 0.43
N PHE A 221 -8.39 2.42 1.54
CA PHE A 221 -7.74 2.61 2.84
C PHE A 221 -6.33 1.99 2.88
N LEU A 222 -6.18 0.75 2.40
CA LEU A 222 -4.88 0.07 2.33
C LEU A 222 -3.88 0.87 1.48
N LYS A 223 -4.32 1.41 0.33
CA LYS A 223 -3.47 2.28 -0.51
C LYS A 223 -3.04 3.55 0.20
N GLN A 224 -3.93 4.21 0.93
CA GLN A 224 -3.58 5.42 1.68
C GLN A 224 -2.57 5.14 2.79
N LEU A 225 -2.72 4.01 3.49
CA LEU A 225 -1.75 3.59 4.50
C LEU A 225 -0.41 3.24 3.85
N LEU A 226 -0.43 2.47 2.75
CA LEU A 226 0.76 2.14 1.96
C LEU A 226 1.53 3.39 1.55
N PHE A 227 0.87 4.35 0.91
CA PHE A 227 1.52 5.56 0.45
C PHE A 227 2.04 6.42 1.59
N SER A 228 1.35 6.46 2.75
CA SER A 228 1.86 7.19 3.92
C SER A 228 3.15 6.59 4.46
N ILE A 229 3.30 5.25 4.41
CA ILE A 229 4.53 4.57 4.81
C ILE A 229 5.62 4.80 3.76
N ALA A 230 5.32 4.52 2.49
CA ALA A 230 6.24 4.63 1.37
C ALA A 230 6.85 6.05 1.25
N GLU A 231 6.02 7.08 1.37
CA GLU A 231 6.44 8.49 1.38
C GLU A 231 7.55 8.75 2.40
N GLU A 232 7.34 8.34 3.65
CA GLU A 232 8.32 8.58 4.71
C GLU A 232 9.57 7.70 4.55
N MET A 233 9.43 6.48 3.99
CA MET A 233 10.59 5.64 3.69
C MET A 233 11.44 6.22 2.56
N ASP A 234 10.82 6.75 1.51
CA ASP A 234 11.51 7.38 0.38
C ASP A 234 12.14 8.72 0.77
N PHE A 235 11.46 9.55 1.58
CA PHE A 235 12.07 10.77 2.14
C PHE A 235 13.35 10.51 2.94
N ARG A 236 13.53 9.29 3.46
CA ARG A 236 14.74 8.84 4.17
C ARG A 236 15.67 8.01 3.31
N CYS A 237 15.34 7.84 2.03
CA CYS A 237 16.06 7.00 1.07
C CYS A 237 16.32 5.58 1.62
N ILE A 238 15.35 4.99 2.33
CA ILE A 238 15.53 3.70 3.02
C ILE A 238 15.91 2.58 2.06
N ARG A 239 15.26 2.50 0.89
CA ARG A 239 15.58 1.48 -0.13
C ARG A 239 17.00 1.60 -0.68
N ILE A 240 17.48 2.82 -0.90
CA ILE A 240 18.87 3.08 -1.30
C ILE A 240 19.83 2.66 -0.18
N ASN A 241 19.48 2.94 1.07
CA ASN A 241 20.27 2.49 2.23
C ASN A 241 20.34 0.95 2.32
N TYR A 242 19.25 0.23 2.03
CA TYR A 242 19.27 -1.23 1.95
C TYR A 242 20.22 -1.74 0.88
N PHE A 243 20.20 -1.12 -0.30
CA PHE A 243 21.15 -1.44 -1.36
C PHE A 243 22.61 -1.20 -0.92
N ILE A 244 22.90 -0.03 -0.34
CA ILE A 244 24.24 0.33 0.16
C ILE A 244 24.73 -0.69 1.20
N ASN A 245 23.88 -1.07 2.15
CA ASN A 245 24.23 -2.02 3.21
C ASN A 245 24.50 -3.40 2.62
N SER A 246 23.63 -3.88 1.72
CA SER A 246 23.81 -5.15 1.02
C SER A 246 25.11 -5.17 0.20
N TYR A 247 25.41 -4.08 -0.51
CA TYR A 247 26.65 -3.96 -1.27
C TYR A 247 27.90 -3.97 -0.38
N LYS A 248 27.88 -3.27 0.76
CA LYS A 248 28.98 -3.29 1.74
C LYS A 248 29.25 -4.70 2.27
N LEU A 249 28.20 -5.50 2.48
CA LEU A 249 28.31 -6.89 2.93
C LEU A 249 28.87 -7.78 1.82
N TYR A 250 28.36 -7.63 0.60
CA TYR A 250 28.86 -8.32 -0.60
C TYR A 250 30.37 -8.11 -0.82
N VAL A 251 30.85 -6.86 -0.76
CA VAL A 251 32.28 -6.54 -0.93
C VAL A 251 33.15 -7.16 0.18
N LYS A 252 32.60 -7.37 1.38
CA LYS A 252 33.30 -8.05 2.50
C LYS A 252 33.26 -9.57 2.39
N GLY A 253 32.62 -10.13 1.36
CA GLY A 253 32.38 -11.57 1.23
C GLY A 253 31.38 -12.12 2.25
N LEU A 254 30.62 -11.25 2.91
CA LEU A 254 29.57 -11.62 3.85
C LEU A 254 28.25 -11.65 3.08
N ASN A 255 28.00 -12.72 2.34
CA ASN A 255 26.75 -12.87 1.62
C ASN A 255 25.65 -13.31 2.60
N GLU A 256 24.85 -12.36 3.08
CA GLU A 256 23.56 -12.70 3.67
C GLU A 256 22.69 -13.32 2.57
N GLN A 257 22.17 -14.52 2.82
CA GLN A 257 21.25 -15.15 1.87
C GLN A 257 19.96 -14.34 1.87
N ASN A 258 19.58 -13.81 0.72
CA ASN A 258 18.28 -13.17 0.54
C ASN A 258 17.19 -14.17 0.95
N GLU A 259 16.54 -13.92 2.08
CA GLU A 259 15.48 -14.79 2.62
C GLU A 259 14.19 -14.65 1.81
N ASN A 260 14.05 -13.56 1.04
CA ASN A 260 12.89 -13.24 0.22
C ASN A 260 12.98 -13.90 -1.16
N ILE A 261 12.94 -15.24 -1.18
CA ILE A 261 12.95 -16.05 -2.42
C ILE A 261 11.61 -15.95 -3.17
N LYS A 262 10.57 -15.45 -2.53
CA LYS A 262 9.20 -15.34 -3.06
C LYS A 262 8.64 -13.94 -2.85
N ASN A 263 7.79 -13.52 -3.79
CA ASN A 263 7.04 -12.29 -3.64
C ASN A 263 5.91 -12.50 -2.61
N LEU A 264 5.54 -11.46 -1.88
CA LEU A 264 4.43 -11.48 -0.94
C LEU A 264 3.11 -11.78 -1.64
N SER A 265 2.97 -11.40 -2.92
CA SER A 265 1.81 -11.74 -3.73
C SER A 265 1.66 -13.25 -4.00
N ASP A 266 2.73 -14.04 -3.89
CA ASP A 266 2.66 -15.49 -4.03
C ASP A 266 1.85 -16.14 -2.89
N ASP A 267 1.79 -15.50 -1.71
CA ASP A 267 1.05 -16.01 -0.56
C ASP A 267 -0.46 -16.12 -0.83
N ILE A 268 -1.00 -15.31 -1.73
CA ILE A 268 -2.40 -15.42 -2.19
C ILE A 268 -2.70 -16.82 -2.73
N ASN A 269 -1.74 -17.43 -3.42
CA ASN A 269 -1.90 -18.75 -4.01
C ASN A 269 -1.43 -19.85 -3.06
N ILE A 270 -0.26 -19.66 -2.45
CA ILE A 270 0.37 -20.67 -1.58
C ILE A 270 -0.47 -20.90 -0.32
N ARG A 271 -1.09 -19.84 0.22
CA ARG A 271 -1.82 -19.85 1.49
C ARG A 271 -3.32 -19.67 1.29
N SER A 272 -3.85 -20.07 0.13
CA SER A 272 -5.28 -19.91 -0.20
C SER A 272 -6.21 -20.58 0.82
N ASP A 273 -5.85 -21.74 1.35
CA ASP A 273 -6.67 -22.44 2.37
C ASP A 273 -6.67 -21.68 3.70
N ASP A 274 -5.53 -21.12 4.11
CA ASP A 274 -5.42 -20.30 5.31
C ASP A 274 -6.23 -19.01 5.18
N LEU A 275 -6.18 -18.34 4.02
CA LEU A 275 -7.01 -17.18 3.74
C LEU A 275 -8.51 -17.52 3.85
N LYS A 276 -8.92 -18.68 3.33
CA LYS A 276 -10.31 -19.13 3.45
C LYS A 276 -10.73 -19.38 4.89
N LEU A 277 -9.82 -19.86 5.76
CA LEU A 277 -10.08 -20.00 7.19
C LEU A 277 -10.21 -18.64 7.90
N LEU A 278 -9.41 -17.65 7.50
CA LEU A 278 -9.46 -16.28 8.05
C LEU A 278 -10.74 -15.53 7.65
N GLU A 279 -11.33 -15.82 6.49
CA GLU A 279 -12.52 -15.11 5.98
C GLU A 279 -13.61 -14.98 7.05
N LYS A 280 -13.88 -16.04 7.82
CA LYS A 280 -14.97 -16.04 8.80
C LYS A 280 -14.75 -15.01 9.92
N CYS A 281 -13.52 -14.90 10.45
CA CYS A 281 -13.24 -13.94 11.52
C CYS A 281 -13.17 -12.51 10.98
N VAL A 282 -12.66 -12.33 9.76
CA VAL A 282 -12.62 -11.02 9.09
C VAL A 282 -14.03 -10.52 8.74
N SER A 283 -14.89 -11.39 8.21
CA SER A 283 -16.30 -11.09 7.94
C SER A 283 -17.05 -10.65 9.20
N LYS A 284 -16.77 -11.28 10.34
CA LYS A 284 -17.31 -10.88 11.64
C LYS A 284 -16.79 -9.52 12.10
N TYR A 285 -15.50 -9.24 11.93
CA TYR A 285 -14.92 -7.92 12.25
C TYR A 285 -15.64 -6.81 11.47
N PHE A 286 -15.83 -7.04 10.17
CA PHE A 286 -16.50 -6.11 9.27
C PHE A 286 -18.03 -6.17 9.35
N LYS A 287 -18.59 -7.06 10.18
CA LYS A 287 -20.03 -7.25 10.38
C LYS A 287 -20.81 -7.43 9.07
N LEU A 288 -20.28 -8.23 8.15
CA LEU A 288 -20.85 -8.40 6.80
C LEU A 288 -22.26 -9.00 6.82
N GLU A 289 -22.64 -9.71 7.88
CA GLU A 289 -24.00 -10.24 8.08
C GLU A 289 -25.10 -9.17 8.07
N TYR A 290 -24.77 -7.89 8.35
CA TYR A 290 -25.76 -6.81 8.28
C TYR A 290 -25.89 -6.22 6.87
N LEU A 291 -25.02 -6.60 5.91
CA LEU A 291 -25.14 -6.16 4.52
C LEU A 291 -26.27 -6.88 3.77
N GLU A 292 -26.80 -7.99 4.30
CA GLU A 292 -27.99 -8.69 3.77
C GLU A 292 -29.31 -7.95 4.05
N THR A 293 -29.30 -6.95 4.94
CA THR A 293 -30.52 -6.26 5.40
C THR A 293 -30.76 -4.89 4.78
N LEU A 294 -29.96 -4.51 3.78
CA LEU A 294 -30.02 -3.25 3.02
C LEU A 294 -30.33 -3.53 1.55
#